data_AF-A0A843LXJ7-F1
#
_entry.id   AF-A0A843LXJ7-F1
#
_cell.length_a   1.000
_cell.length_b   1.000
_cell.length_c   1.000
_cell.angle_alpha   90.00
_cell.angle_beta   90.00
_cell.angle_gamma   90.00
#
_symmetry.space_group_name_H-M   'P 1'
#
loop_
_entity.id
_entity.type
_entity.pdbx_description
1 polymer ?
#
loop_
_entity_poly.entity_id
_entity_poly.type
_entity_poly.pdbx_seq_one_letter_code
_entity_poly.pdbx_strand_id
1 'polypeptide(L)' 'MFKYEYVINWAGQTFKDVIECDGNEDSKREVMRRLKTLGIPSGKYVFVDIVRLDDAKPIIEEELWRA' A
#
# COMPACT_ATOMS: atom_id res chain seq x y z
N MET A 1 4.71 17.11 3.30
CA MET A 1 4.36 15.68 3.19
C MET A 1 2.87 15.56 2.92
N PHE A 2 2.50 14.62 2.07
CA PHE A 2 1.13 14.26 1.75
C PHE A 2 0.71 13.03 2.55
N LYS A 3 -0.58 12.90 2.84
CA LYS A 3 -1.17 11.73 3.49
C LYS A 3 -1.68 10.75 2.45
N TYR A 4 -1.36 9.48 2.64
CA TYR A 4 -1.85 8.39 1.82
C TYR A 4 -2.53 7.36 2.71
N GLU A 5 -3.68 6.88 2.29
CA GLU A 5 -4.27 5.66 2.82
C GLU A 5 -3.86 4.52 1.90
N TYR A 6 -3.49 3.38 2.49
CA TYR A 6 -3.27 2.16 1.72
C TYR A 6 -4.13 1.02 2.29
N VAL A 7 -4.50 0.10 1.40
CA VAL A 7 -5.19 -1.14 1.74
C VAL A 7 -4.41 -2.30 1.13
N ILE A 8 -4.13 -3.32 1.93
CA ILE A 8 -3.47 -4.56 1.49
C ILE A 8 -4.44 -5.71 1.76
N ASN A 9 -4.79 -6.44 0.72
CA ASN A 9 -5.62 -7.64 0.81
C ASN A 9 -4.76 -8.87 0.55
N TRP A 10 -4.65 -9.75 1.56
CA TRP A 10 -3.90 -10.98 1.47
C TRP A 10 -4.53 -12.09 2.33
N ALA A 11 -4.67 -13.29 1.77
CA ALA A 11 -5.17 -14.48 2.46
C ALA A 11 -6.53 -14.27 3.17
N GLY A 12 -7.41 -13.44 2.60
CA GLY A 12 -8.72 -13.11 3.19
C GLY A 12 -8.64 -12.11 4.35
N GLN A 13 -7.47 -11.54 4.62
CA GLN A 13 -7.26 -10.47 5.59
C GLN A 13 -7.04 -9.14 4.86
N THR A 14 -7.57 -8.07 5.45
CA THR A 14 -7.43 -6.70 4.95
C THR A 14 -6.67 -5.87 5.97
N PHE A 15 -5.56 -5.28 5.56
CA PHE A 15 -4.76 -4.36 6.36
C PHE A 15 -4.90 -2.96 5.79
N LYS A 16 -5.30 -2.01 6.61
CA LYS A 16 -5.51 -0.62 6.20
C LYS A 16 -4.85 0.32 7.22
N ASP A 17 -4.13 1.31 6.73
CA ASP A 17 -3.54 2.35 7.57
C ASP A 17 -3.19 3.60 6.74
N VAL A 18 -2.79 4.68 7.43
CA VAL A 18 -2.39 5.95 6.83
C VAL A 18 -0.90 6.18 7.00
N ILE A 19 -0.26 6.70 5.95
CA ILE A 19 1.16 7.07 5.91
C ILE A 19 1.35 8.50 5.42
N GLU A 20 2.38 9.16 5.93
CA GLU A 20 2.83 10.45 5.41
C GLU A 20 4.07 10.23 4.55
N CYS A 21 4.06 10.72 3.30
CA CYS A 21 5.17 10.58 2.36
C CYS A 21 5.37 11.87 1.56
N ASP A 22 6.58 12.08 1.04
CA ASP A 22 6.91 13.26 0.24
C ASP A 22 6.25 13.23 -1.15
N GLY A 23 6.00 12.03 -1.70
CA GLY A 23 5.35 11.85 -2.98
C GLY A 23 4.80 10.44 -3.21
N ASN A 24 4.21 10.24 -4.39
CA ASN A 24 3.53 9.00 -4.76
C ASN A 24 4.49 7.79 -4.86
N GLU A 25 5.73 8.01 -5.28
CA GLU A 25 6.72 6.91 -5.38
C GLU A 25 7.22 6.48 -4.00
N ASP A 26 7.34 7.42 -3.07
CA ASP A 26 7.71 7.13 -1.68
C ASP A 26 6.59 6.38 -0.96
N SER A 27 5.33 6.71 -1.23
CA SER A 27 4.19 5.97 -0.66
C SER A 27 4.17 4.52 -1.15
N LYS A 28 4.42 4.25 -2.43
CA LYS A 28 4.55 2.87 -2.94
C LYS A 28 5.68 2.10 -2.26
N ARG A 29 6.85 2.72 -2.12
CA ARG A 29 8.02 2.10 -1.46
C ARG A 29 7.72 1.78 0.01
N GLU A 30 7.02 2.66 0.70
CA GLU A 30 6.68 2.48 2.10
C GLU A 30 5.64 1.36 2.28
N VAL A 31 4.62 1.30 1.42
CA VAL A 31 3.65 0.18 1.40
C VAL A 31 4.37 -1.15 1.14
N MET A 32 5.34 -1.17 0.22
CA MET A 32 6.16 -2.37 -0.03
C MET A 32 7.02 -2.77 1.18
N ARG A 33 7.52 -1.83 1.98
CA ARG A 33 8.18 -2.14 3.25
C ARG A 33 7.21 -2.75 4.26
N ARG A 34 5.98 -2.24 4.32
CA ARG A 34 4.93 -2.79 5.20
C ARG A 34 4.55 -4.22 4.83
N LEU A 35 4.53 -4.60 3.55
CA LEU A 35 4.35 -6.00 3.13
C LEU A 35 5.37 -6.94 3.79
N LYS A 36 6.64 -6.51 3.88
CA LYS A 36 7.70 -7.28 4.55
C LYS A 36 7.47 -7.37 6.05
N THR A 37 7.05 -6.27 6.68
CA THR A 37 6.73 -6.24 8.13
C THR A 37 5.52 -7.10 8.49
N LEU A 38 4.54 -7.20 7.59
CA LEU A 38 3.36 -8.08 7.75
C LEU A 38 3.71 -9.58 7.65
N GLY A 39 4.96 -9.92 7.34
CA GLY A 39 5.43 -11.31 7.25
C GLY A 39 4.90 -12.05 6.03
N ILE A 40 4.48 -11.33 4.98
CA ILE A 40 3.99 -11.93 3.75
C ILE A 40 5.16 -12.61 3.04
N PRO A 41 5.10 -13.94 2.79
CA PRO A 41 6.24 -14.66 2.20
C PRO A 41 6.58 -14.13 0.81
N SER A 42 7.88 -14.06 0.50
CA SER A 42 8.32 -13.60 -0.81
C SER A 42 7.76 -14.49 -1.93
N GLY A 43 7.36 -13.86 -3.03
CA GLY A 43 6.77 -14.56 -4.18
C GLY A 43 5.27 -14.85 -4.05
N LYS A 44 4.63 -14.41 -2.96
CA LYS A 44 3.17 -14.33 -2.90
C LYS A 44 2.67 -13.07 -3.57
N TYR A 45 1.43 -13.14 -4.05
CA TYR A 45 0.74 -12.00 -4.61
C TYR A 45 -0.27 -11.44 -3.61
N VAL A 46 -0.38 -10.12 -3.61
CA VAL A 46 -1.26 -9.34 -2.73
C VAL A 46 -1.93 -8.26 -3.57
N PHE A 47 -3.17 -7.89 -3.23
CA PHE A 47 -3.79 -6.72 -3.84
C PHE A 47 -3.51 -5.49 -2.97
N VAL A 48 -3.12 -4.40 -3.62
CA VAL A 48 -2.79 -3.15 -2.95
C VAL A 48 -3.58 -2.01 -3.57
N ASP A 49 -4.19 -1.21 -2.71
CA ASP A 49 -4.78 0.09 -3.05
C ASP A 49 -3.99 1.19 -2.36
N ILE A 50 -3.79 2.33 -3.04
CA ILE A 50 -3.19 3.52 -2.44
C ILE A 50 -3.95 4.75 -2.91
N VAL A 51 -4.47 5.54 -1.97
CA VAL A 51 -5.18 6.79 -2.23
C VAL A 51 -4.48 7.93 -1.51
N ARG A 52 -4.18 9.02 -2.23
CA ARG A 52 -3.72 10.26 -1.62
C ARG A 52 -4.91 11.00 -1.03
N LEU A 53 -4.87 11.27 0.27
CA LEU A 53 -5.99 11.83 1.02
C LEU A 53 -6.14 13.34 0.81
N ASP A 54 -5.04 14.06 0.54
CA ASP A 54 -5.06 15.52 0.38
C ASP A 54 -5.97 15.98 -0.78
N ASP A 55 -6.05 15.19 -1.85
CA ASP A 55 -6.85 15.47 -3.04
C ASP A 55 -7.75 14.30 -3.45
N ALA A 56 -7.93 13.32 -2.56
CA ALA A 56 -8.70 12.10 -2.79
C ALA A 56 -8.33 11.35 -4.08
N LYS A 57 -7.06 11.48 -4.53
CA LYS A 57 -6.61 10.93 -5.81
C LYS A 57 -6.15 9.48 -5.63
N PRO A 58 -6.71 8.51 -6.38
CA PRO A 58 -6.16 7.16 -6.41
C PRO A 58 -4.77 7.18 -7.06
N ILE A 59 -3.80 6.60 -6.37
CA ILE A 59 -2.42 6.43 -6.84
C ILE A 59 -2.25 5.02 -7.41
N ILE A 60 -2.87 4.04 -6.76
CA ILE A 60 -2.96 2.65 -7.18
C ILE A 60 -4.40 2.19 -6.90
N GLU A 61 -5.02 1.57 -7.90
CA GLU A 61 -6.36 0.97 -7.82
C GLU A 61 -6.22 -0.55 -7.99
N GLU A 62 -6.35 -1.27 -6.88
CA GLU A 62 -6.38 -2.73 -6.75
C GLU A 62 -5.31 -3.45 -7.57
N GLU A 63 -4.05 -3.02 -7.42
CA GLU A 63 -2.95 -3.59 -8.20
C GLU A 63 -2.39 -4.85 -7.53
N LEU A 64 -2.14 -5.88 -8.34
CA LEU A 64 -1.54 -7.12 -7.88
C LEU A 64 -0.02 -6.96 -7.72
N TRP A 65 0.45 -6.90 -6.48
CA TRP A 65 1.87 -6.79 -6.15
C TRP A 65 2.45 -8.13 -5.74
N ARG A 66 3.75 -8.29 -6.01
CA ARG A 66 4.54 -9.42 -5.51
C ARG A 66 5.28 -8.99 -4.24
N ALA A 67 5.06 -9.73 -3.15
CA ALA A 67 5.75 -9.54 -1.87
C ALA A 67 7.22 -10.00 -1.91
#